data_AF-A0A383BH07-F1
#
_entry.id   AF-A0A383BH07-F1
#
_cell.length_a   1.000
_cell.length_b   1.000
_cell.length_c   1.000
_cell.angle_alpha   90.00
_cell.angle_beta   90.00
_cell.angle_gamma   90.00
#
_symmetry.space_group_name_H-M   'P 1'
#
loop_
_entity.id
_entity.type
_entity.pdbx_description
1 polymer ?
#
loop_
_entity_poly.entity_id
_entity_poly.type
_entity_poly.pdbx_seq_one_letter_code
_entity_poly.pdbx_strand_id
1 'polypeptide(L)'
;GLAGKPLNEEFEPLNIKAISLNEADVNIEFYSPFSSRNYLVETKPGLGLQKWAEQAGVELGDLGNGGYRATFSGDQNANNFYRVVALDPPPVFFDDFEAGGEGWTHGGDEDNWELGVPTTGPGKAFSGDNVYATGLGVDFAAFTDSYLRSPIIDLSDKKIQATLSFSEFRKIDPEISFHRVSVVILDAETEEILEEPYEASGATNDWETQSFRLKPDSLARKIIVEFWLSTDDFNLQEGWFIDDV
;
A
#
# COMPACT_ATOMS: atom_id res chain seq x y z
N GLY A 1 4.19 -14.76 3.73
CA GLY A 1 5.34 -15.42 4.40
C GLY A 1 5.83 -16.58 3.56
N LEU A 2 7.15 -16.75 3.46
CA LEU A 2 7.79 -17.73 2.58
C LEU A 2 7.22 -19.13 2.83
N ALA A 3 6.64 -19.74 1.80
CA ALA A 3 6.18 -21.12 1.93
C ALA A 3 7.40 -22.05 1.91
N GLY A 4 7.66 -22.71 3.04
CA GLY A 4 8.26 -24.04 3.00
C GLY A 4 9.76 -24.20 3.22
N LYS A 5 10.51 -23.18 3.69
CA LYS A 5 11.90 -23.40 4.15
C LYS A 5 12.14 -22.89 5.58
N PRO A 6 12.79 -23.69 6.45
CA PRO A 6 13.14 -23.27 7.80
C PRO A 6 14.15 -22.11 7.79
N LEU A 7 14.15 -21.28 8.84
CA LEU A 7 14.98 -20.07 8.98
C LEU A 7 16.52 -20.29 8.88
N ASN A 8 16.97 -21.55 8.82
CA ASN A 8 18.37 -21.95 8.73
C ASN A 8 18.82 -22.33 7.31
N GLU A 9 17.97 -22.21 6.30
CA GLU A 9 18.35 -22.37 4.89
C GLU A 9 18.53 -21.02 4.19
N GLU A 10 19.40 -20.99 3.18
CA GLU A 10 19.64 -19.81 2.35
C GLU A 10 18.35 -19.39 1.64
N PHE A 11 18.03 -18.09 1.70
CA PHE A 11 16.86 -17.54 1.02
C PHE A 11 16.97 -17.78 -0.49
N GLU A 12 16.01 -18.50 -1.03
CA GLU A 12 15.92 -18.74 -2.45
C GLU A 12 15.01 -17.67 -3.10
N PRO A 13 15.54 -16.75 -3.90
CA PRO A 13 14.72 -15.78 -4.61
C PRO A 13 13.93 -16.45 -5.73
N LEU A 14 12.95 -15.72 -6.29
CA LEU A 14 12.31 -16.13 -7.54
C LEU A 14 13.39 -16.45 -8.58
N ASN A 15 13.35 -17.66 -9.13
CA ASN A 15 14.32 -18.09 -10.13
C ASN A 15 13.71 -19.07 -11.13
N ILE A 16 14.19 -18.99 -12.37
CA ILE A 16 13.80 -19.93 -13.42
C ILE A 16 14.53 -21.25 -13.17
N LYS A 17 13.77 -22.35 -13.14
CA LYS A 17 14.27 -23.72 -12.91
C LYS A 17 14.52 -24.45 -14.21
N ALA A 18 13.60 -24.35 -15.15
CA ALA A 18 13.72 -24.97 -16.45
C ALA A 18 12.99 -24.15 -17.51
N ILE A 19 13.48 -24.22 -18.73
CA ILE A 19 12.79 -23.74 -19.92
C ILE A 19 12.76 -24.90 -20.91
N SER A 20 11.59 -25.23 -21.43
CA SER A 20 11.43 -26.26 -22.46
C SER A 20 10.49 -25.80 -23.56
N LEU A 21 10.69 -26.36 -24.75
CA LEU A 21 9.83 -26.18 -25.91
C LEU A 21 9.12 -27.51 -26.17
N ASN A 22 7.79 -27.51 -26.09
CA ASN A 22 6.96 -28.64 -26.45
C ASN A 22 6.15 -28.25 -27.68
N GLU A 23 6.56 -28.74 -28.85
CA GLU A 23 5.99 -28.31 -30.13
C GLU A 23 6.09 -26.78 -30.31
N ALA A 24 4.93 -26.10 -30.39
CA ALA A 24 4.82 -24.65 -30.50
C ALA A 24 4.90 -23.91 -29.15
N ASP A 25 4.77 -24.62 -28.03
CA ASP A 25 4.60 -24.00 -26.72
C ASP A 25 5.91 -23.90 -25.95
N VAL A 26 6.10 -22.74 -25.33
CA VAL A 26 7.15 -22.44 -24.37
C VAL A 26 6.63 -22.80 -22.99
N ASN A 27 7.42 -23.57 -22.24
CA ASN A 27 7.18 -23.86 -20.83
C ASN A 27 8.31 -23.27 -20.01
N ILE A 28 7.97 -22.43 -19.04
CA ILE A 28 8.90 -21.88 -18.07
C ILE A 28 8.52 -22.42 -16.69
N GLU A 29 9.33 -23.30 -16.14
CA GLU A 29 9.21 -23.72 -14.75
C GLU A 29 10.05 -22.81 -13.88
N PHE A 30 9.48 -22.30 -12.80
CA PHE A 30 10.15 -21.38 -11.89
C PHE A 30 9.80 -21.69 -10.45
N TYR A 31 10.71 -21.34 -9.55
CA TYR A 31 10.44 -21.30 -8.13
C TYR A 31 10.03 -19.88 -7.77
N SER A 32 9.03 -19.75 -6.91
CA SER A 32 8.73 -18.51 -6.22
C SER A 32 8.60 -18.75 -4.71
N PRO A 33 9.30 -17.95 -3.90
CA PRO A 33 9.14 -17.99 -2.46
C PRO A 33 7.79 -17.38 -1.99
N PHE A 34 7.05 -16.72 -2.88
CA PHE A 34 5.83 -15.99 -2.55
C PHE A 34 4.59 -16.87 -2.76
N SER A 35 3.91 -17.26 -1.70
CA SER A 35 2.70 -18.10 -1.80
C SER A 35 1.41 -17.33 -2.09
N SER A 36 1.45 -16.00 -2.04
CA SER A 36 0.29 -15.11 -2.17
C SER A 36 0.38 -14.15 -3.36
N ARG A 37 1.40 -14.28 -4.21
CA ARG A 37 1.60 -13.42 -5.37
C ARG A 37 1.07 -14.08 -6.63
N ASN A 38 0.49 -13.27 -7.50
CA ASN A 38 0.26 -13.65 -8.88
C ASN A 38 1.55 -13.50 -9.67
N TYR A 39 1.60 -14.14 -10.85
CA TYR A 39 2.73 -14.06 -11.74
C TYR A 39 2.26 -13.64 -13.13
N LEU A 40 3.15 -13.01 -13.88
CA LEU A 40 3.01 -12.88 -15.32
C LEU A 40 4.34 -13.20 -16.01
N VAL A 41 4.27 -13.48 -17.30
CA VAL A 41 5.45 -13.55 -18.16
C VAL A 41 5.47 -12.28 -18.99
N GLU A 42 6.63 -11.64 -19.08
CA GLU A 42 6.85 -10.58 -20.06
C GLU A 42 7.80 -11.07 -21.14
N THR A 43 7.59 -10.55 -22.34
CA THR A 43 8.35 -10.83 -23.54
C THR A 43 8.99 -9.58 -24.11
N LYS A 44 10.11 -9.78 -24.80
CA LYS A 44 10.80 -8.73 -25.55
C LYS A 44 11.56 -9.34 -26.74
N PRO A 45 11.52 -8.75 -27.95
CA PRO A 45 12.04 -9.39 -29.16
C PRO A 45 13.58 -9.30 -29.32
N GLY A 46 14.31 -8.84 -28.31
CA GLY A 46 15.76 -8.72 -28.37
C GLY A 46 16.40 -8.04 -27.16
N LEU A 47 17.72 -7.89 -27.18
CA LEU A 47 18.49 -7.20 -26.11
C LEU A 47 18.51 -5.66 -26.23
N GLY A 48 17.81 -5.07 -27.21
CA GLY A 48 17.76 -3.61 -27.43
C GLY A 48 17.03 -2.85 -26.31
N LEU A 49 16.86 -1.54 -26.41
CA LEU A 49 16.22 -0.72 -25.36
C LEU A 49 14.67 -0.75 -25.33
N GLN A 50 14.04 -1.72 -26.00
CA GLN A 50 12.58 -1.85 -26.00
C GLN A 50 12.07 -2.15 -24.58
N LYS A 51 10.87 -1.65 -24.24
CA LYS A 51 10.20 -2.01 -22.99
C LYS A 51 9.77 -3.48 -23.04
N TRP A 52 9.71 -4.10 -21.86
CA TRP A 52 9.04 -5.39 -21.70
C TRP A 52 7.54 -5.20 -21.94
N ALA A 53 6.90 -6.21 -22.53
CA ALA A 53 5.46 -6.27 -22.71
C ALA A 53 4.94 -7.58 -22.13
N GLU A 54 3.71 -7.59 -21.62
CA GLU A 54 3.07 -8.81 -21.14
C GLU A 54 2.95 -9.84 -22.27
N GLN A 55 3.32 -11.09 -21.98
CA GLN A 55 3.16 -12.22 -22.89
C GLN A 55 1.70 -12.67 -22.83
N ALA A 56 1.00 -12.58 -23.96
CA ALA A 56 -0.38 -13.02 -24.06
C ALA A 56 -0.48 -14.57 -24.01
N GLY A 57 -1.62 -15.06 -23.52
CA GLY A 57 -1.95 -16.49 -23.54
C GLY A 57 -1.16 -17.34 -22.56
N VAL A 58 -0.67 -16.75 -21.47
CA VAL A 58 0.06 -17.48 -20.42
C VAL A 58 -0.91 -18.22 -19.52
N GLU A 59 -0.79 -19.54 -19.49
CA GLU A 59 -1.43 -20.41 -18.52
C GLU A 59 -0.46 -20.71 -17.37
N LEU A 60 -0.87 -20.41 -16.13
CA LEU A 60 -0.09 -20.70 -14.93
C LEU A 60 -0.60 -21.96 -14.24
N GLY A 61 0.31 -22.89 -13.96
CA GLY A 61 0.06 -24.09 -13.16
C GLY A 61 0.90 -24.10 -11.88
N ASP A 62 0.26 -24.39 -10.74
CA ASP A 62 0.95 -24.66 -9.47
C ASP A 62 1.47 -26.10 -9.47
N LEU A 63 2.78 -26.27 -9.22
CA LEU A 63 3.46 -27.57 -9.12
C LEU A 63 3.67 -27.99 -7.66
N GLY A 64 3.25 -27.18 -6.69
CA GLY A 64 3.44 -27.36 -5.27
C GLY A 64 4.83 -26.95 -4.79
N ASN A 65 4.97 -26.77 -3.47
CA ASN A 65 6.24 -26.43 -2.81
C ASN A 65 6.96 -25.21 -3.42
N GLY A 66 6.20 -24.19 -3.84
CA GLY A 66 6.72 -22.97 -4.46
C GLY A 66 7.12 -23.13 -5.93
N GLY A 67 6.93 -24.30 -6.53
CA GLY A 67 7.14 -24.53 -7.96
C GLY A 67 5.91 -24.11 -8.76
N TYR A 68 6.15 -23.45 -9.89
CA TYR A 68 5.11 -23.04 -10.84
C TYR A 68 5.57 -23.32 -12.27
N ARG A 69 4.61 -23.47 -13.18
CA ARG A 69 4.83 -23.54 -14.62
C ARG A 69 4.01 -22.47 -15.33
N ALA A 70 4.66 -21.69 -16.18
CA ALA A 70 4.00 -20.83 -17.17
C ALA A 70 4.08 -21.50 -18.55
N THR A 71 2.95 -21.64 -19.23
CA THR A 71 2.84 -22.23 -20.57
C THR A 71 2.18 -21.24 -21.51
N PHE A 72 2.76 -21.03 -22.69
CA PHE A 72 2.21 -20.15 -23.72
C PHE A 72 2.79 -20.50 -25.09
N SER A 73 2.08 -20.15 -26.17
CA SER A 73 2.60 -20.36 -27.52
C SER A 73 3.73 -19.39 -27.85
N GLY A 74 4.88 -19.93 -28.27
CA GLY A 74 6.03 -19.14 -28.69
C GLY A 74 5.97 -18.77 -30.16
N ASP A 75 6.41 -17.57 -30.51
CA ASP A 75 6.72 -17.26 -31.90
C ASP A 75 8.02 -17.99 -32.30
N GLN A 76 7.88 -19.11 -32.98
CA GLN A 76 8.98 -19.99 -33.43
C GLN A 76 10.00 -19.28 -34.33
N ASN A 77 9.64 -18.13 -34.92
CA ASN A 77 10.50 -17.38 -35.84
C ASN A 77 11.18 -16.17 -35.18
N ALA A 78 10.94 -15.91 -33.89
CA ALA A 78 11.48 -14.76 -33.17
C ALA A 78 12.40 -15.19 -32.02
N ASN A 79 13.56 -14.52 -31.90
CA ASN A 79 14.45 -14.65 -30.75
C ASN A 79 13.92 -13.81 -29.57
N ASN A 80 12.80 -14.22 -28.99
CA ASN A 80 12.19 -13.53 -27.86
C ASN A 80 12.90 -13.87 -26.55
N PHE A 81 13.05 -12.86 -25.70
CA PHE A 81 13.48 -12.97 -24.31
C PHE A 81 12.24 -12.96 -23.42
N TYR A 82 12.25 -13.82 -22.41
CA TYR A 82 11.16 -13.92 -21.44
C TYR A 82 11.67 -13.67 -20.03
N ARG A 83 10.83 -13.06 -19.19
CA ARG A 83 11.04 -13.03 -17.74
C ARG A 83 9.73 -13.30 -17.02
N VAL A 84 9.82 -13.94 -15.86
CA VAL A 84 8.69 -14.11 -14.94
C VAL A 84 8.73 -12.97 -13.93
N VAL A 85 7.59 -12.32 -13.73
CA VAL A 85 7.41 -11.24 -12.76
C VAL A 85 6.43 -11.70 -11.70
N ALA A 86 6.80 -11.55 -10.43
CA ALA A 86 5.86 -11.69 -9.32
C ALA A 86 5.15 -10.36 -9.11
N LEU A 87 3.84 -10.35 -9.33
CA LEU A 87 2.99 -9.20 -9.05
C LEU A 87 2.86 -9.01 -7.55
N ASP A 88 2.85 -7.77 -7.10
CA ASP A 88 2.40 -7.50 -5.74
C ASP A 88 0.93 -7.95 -5.62
N PRO A 89 0.54 -8.58 -4.50
CA PRO A 89 -0.86 -8.90 -4.29
C PRO A 89 -1.66 -7.59 -4.32
N PRO A 90 -2.93 -7.62 -4.79
CA PRO A 90 -3.80 -6.47 -4.60
C PRO A 90 -3.84 -6.13 -3.10
N PRO A 91 -3.90 -4.84 -2.74
CA PRO A 91 -3.92 -4.45 -1.36
C PRO A 91 -5.20 -4.98 -0.69
N VAL A 92 -5.10 -5.30 0.60
CA VAL A 92 -6.26 -5.79 1.38
C VAL A 92 -7.33 -4.70 1.51
N PHE A 93 -6.88 -3.45 1.50
CA PHE A 93 -7.67 -2.24 1.51
C PHE A 93 -6.93 -1.19 0.68
N PHE A 94 -7.65 -0.42 -0.12
CA PHE A 94 -7.12 0.74 -0.82
C PHE A 94 -8.22 1.78 -0.99
N ASP A 95 -7.91 3.03 -0.69
CA ASP A 95 -8.80 4.16 -0.98
C ASP A 95 -7.98 5.37 -1.47
N ASP A 96 -8.26 5.78 -2.70
CA ASP A 96 -7.77 7.02 -3.32
C ASP A 96 -8.78 8.18 -3.17
N PHE A 97 -9.86 7.94 -2.40
CA PHE A 97 -10.92 8.89 -2.09
C PHE A 97 -11.78 9.38 -3.27
N GLU A 98 -11.50 8.92 -4.49
CA GLU A 98 -12.25 9.30 -5.70
C GLU A 98 -13.66 8.72 -5.74
N ALA A 99 -13.90 7.67 -4.96
CA ALA A 99 -15.22 7.06 -4.79
C ALA A 99 -16.05 7.68 -3.66
N GLY A 100 -15.60 8.79 -3.07
CA GLY A 100 -16.34 9.50 -2.02
C GLY A 100 -16.09 9.00 -0.60
N GLY A 101 -14.99 8.26 -0.37
CA GLY A 101 -14.54 7.85 0.97
C GLY A 101 -15.56 6.99 1.73
N GLU A 102 -16.20 6.04 1.05
CA GLU A 102 -17.29 5.25 1.65
C GLU A 102 -16.81 4.51 2.92
N GLY A 103 -17.47 4.79 4.05
CA GLY A 103 -17.21 4.15 5.34
C GLY A 103 -16.12 4.80 6.18
N TRP A 104 -15.42 5.82 5.65
CA TRP A 104 -14.57 6.68 6.47
C TRP A 104 -15.42 7.51 7.41
N THR A 105 -14.92 7.74 8.62
CA THR A 105 -15.58 8.55 9.64
C THR A 105 -14.57 9.49 10.28
N HIS A 106 -15.01 10.63 10.78
CA HIS A 106 -14.15 11.57 11.50
C HIS A 106 -14.89 12.16 12.69
N GLY A 107 -14.14 12.69 13.65
CA GLY A 107 -14.69 13.23 14.89
C GLY A 107 -13.61 13.77 15.83
N GLY A 108 -14.01 14.06 17.06
CA GLY A 108 -13.15 14.67 18.08
C GLY A 108 -13.50 16.14 18.34
N ASP A 109 -12.62 16.83 19.05
CA ASP A 109 -12.78 18.24 19.40
C ASP A 109 -12.22 19.13 18.30
N GLU A 110 -13.00 20.17 17.93
CA GLU A 110 -12.69 21.08 16.82
C GLU A 110 -12.38 20.33 15.51
N ASP A 111 -13.14 19.26 15.26
CA ASP A 111 -13.07 18.45 14.05
C ASP A 111 -13.49 19.25 12.81
N ASN A 112 -12.57 19.33 11.86
CA ASN A 112 -12.76 19.95 10.56
C ASN A 112 -12.23 19.04 9.43
N TRP A 113 -12.18 17.72 9.63
CA TRP A 113 -11.85 16.79 8.56
C TRP A 113 -12.90 16.87 7.45
N GLU A 114 -12.44 17.03 6.22
CA GLU A 114 -13.28 17.19 5.03
C GLU A 114 -12.72 16.38 3.87
N LEU A 115 -13.61 15.78 3.08
CA LEU A 115 -13.29 15.10 1.83
C LEU A 115 -13.59 15.99 0.63
N GLY A 116 -12.62 16.14 -0.27
CA GLY A 116 -12.82 16.85 -1.53
C GLY A 116 -11.54 17.40 -2.14
N VAL A 117 -11.68 18.33 -3.09
CA VAL A 117 -10.54 18.95 -3.78
C VAL A 117 -9.88 20.00 -2.87
N PRO A 118 -8.59 19.87 -2.52
CA PRO A 118 -7.92 20.84 -1.68
C PRO A 118 -7.63 22.14 -2.43
N THR A 119 -7.89 23.26 -1.77
CA THR A 119 -7.64 24.64 -2.24
C THR A 119 -6.56 25.35 -1.41
N THR A 120 -6.19 24.78 -0.26
CA THR A 120 -5.02 25.11 0.56
C THR A 120 -4.01 23.94 0.56
N GLY A 121 -2.93 24.06 1.32
CA GLY A 121 -1.94 22.99 1.43
C GLY A 121 -1.24 22.71 0.09
N PRO A 122 -1.29 21.46 -0.41
CA PRO A 122 -0.70 21.10 -1.69
C PRO A 122 -1.49 21.66 -2.89
N GLY A 123 -2.73 22.15 -2.69
CA GLY A 123 -3.59 22.71 -3.73
C GLY A 123 -4.06 21.71 -4.80
N LYS A 124 -3.74 20.42 -4.62
CA LYS A 124 -4.18 19.28 -5.41
C LYS A 124 -3.98 17.98 -4.61
N ALA A 125 -4.73 16.95 -4.95
CA ALA A 125 -4.52 15.60 -4.44
C ALA A 125 -3.18 15.00 -4.88
N PHE A 126 -2.73 13.94 -4.19
CA PHE A 126 -1.54 13.19 -4.60
C PHE A 126 -1.86 12.39 -5.87
N SER A 127 -2.99 11.71 -5.86
CA SER A 127 -3.59 11.04 -7.00
C SER A 127 -5.03 11.53 -7.19
N GLY A 128 -5.57 11.46 -8.40
CA GLY A 128 -6.94 11.96 -8.65
C GLY A 128 -7.13 13.45 -8.35
N ASP A 129 -8.28 13.76 -7.75
CA ASP A 129 -8.77 15.11 -7.44
C ASP A 129 -9.06 15.31 -5.94
N ASN A 130 -9.43 14.26 -5.20
CA ASN A 130 -9.96 14.32 -3.84
C ASN A 130 -8.95 13.86 -2.79
N VAL A 131 -9.00 14.47 -1.61
CA VAL A 131 -8.25 14.05 -0.42
C VAL A 131 -9.14 14.19 0.81
N TYR A 132 -8.78 13.51 1.90
CA TYR A 132 -9.19 13.96 3.22
C TYR A 132 -8.19 14.98 3.78
N ALA A 133 -8.68 16.06 4.38
CA ALA A 133 -7.84 17.06 5.02
C ALA A 133 -8.49 17.67 6.25
N THR A 134 -7.68 18.12 7.21
CA THR A 134 -8.13 18.96 8.35
C THR A 134 -8.39 20.40 7.89
N GLY A 135 -9.31 20.56 6.94
CA GLY A 135 -9.65 21.80 6.24
C GLY A 135 -9.13 21.84 4.80
N LEU A 136 -10.03 21.71 3.81
CA LEU A 136 -9.65 21.75 2.39
C LEU A 136 -9.31 23.16 1.87
N GLY A 137 -9.82 24.20 2.54
CA GLY A 137 -9.66 25.59 2.10
C GLY A 137 -9.41 26.57 3.24
N VAL A 138 -9.17 26.06 4.44
CA VAL A 138 -8.98 26.81 5.67
C VAL A 138 -7.92 26.13 6.51
N ASP A 139 -7.27 26.90 7.37
CA ASP A 139 -6.36 26.35 8.39
C ASP A 139 -7.14 25.58 9.47
N PHE A 140 -6.47 24.66 10.18
CA PHE A 140 -7.08 23.95 11.31
C PHE A 140 -7.38 24.91 12.49
N ALA A 141 -8.31 24.51 13.35
CA ALA A 141 -8.76 25.32 14.48
C ALA A 141 -7.80 25.26 15.69
N ALA A 142 -7.89 26.25 16.57
CA ALA A 142 -7.14 26.21 17.83
C ALA A 142 -7.60 25.04 18.72
N PHE A 143 -6.66 24.39 19.39
CA PHE A 143 -6.91 23.22 20.24
C PHE A 143 -7.58 22.04 19.51
N THR A 144 -7.30 21.85 18.22
CA THR A 144 -7.80 20.69 17.48
C THR A 144 -7.30 19.41 18.13
N ASP A 145 -8.23 18.50 18.44
CA ASP A 145 -7.97 17.15 18.92
C ASP A 145 -8.95 16.21 18.20
N SER A 146 -8.67 15.96 16.92
CA SER A 146 -9.61 15.34 15.99
C SER A 146 -8.97 14.23 15.16
N TYR A 147 -9.79 13.30 14.69
CA TYR A 147 -9.34 12.11 13.99
C TYR A 147 -10.15 11.82 12.73
N LEU A 148 -9.51 11.15 11.79
CA LEU A 148 -10.11 10.45 10.65
C LEU A 148 -9.85 8.95 10.79
N ARG A 149 -10.90 8.14 10.67
CA ARG A 149 -10.87 6.68 10.81
C ARG A 149 -11.28 6.00 9.51
N SER A 150 -10.50 5.01 9.11
CA SER A 150 -10.83 4.12 8.01
C SER A 150 -12.11 3.30 8.29
N PRO A 151 -12.73 2.71 7.26
CA PRO A 151 -13.59 1.56 7.43
C PRO A 151 -12.86 0.42 8.16
N ILE A 152 -13.61 -0.60 8.59
CA ILE A 152 -13.01 -1.81 9.18
C ILE A 152 -12.21 -2.56 8.11
N ILE A 153 -10.92 -2.77 8.37
CA ILE A 153 -10.02 -3.54 7.50
C ILE A 153 -9.85 -4.94 8.09
N ASP A 154 -10.19 -5.97 7.31
CA ASP A 154 -10.14 -7.36 7.76
C ASP A 154 -8.77 -8.01 7.50
N LEU A 155 -7.91 -8.07 8.52
CA LEU A 155 -6.63 -8.76 8.51
C LEU A 155 -6.70 -10.14 9.20
N SER A 156 -7.89 -10.73 9.33
CA SER A 156 -8.11 -11.96 10.10
C SER A 156 -7.47 -13.21 9.48
N ASP A 157 -7.16 -13.20 8.18
CA ASP A 157 -6.41 -14.30 7.56
C ASP A 157 -4.96 -14.29 8.07
N LYS A 158 -4.59 -15.34 8.81
CA LYS A 158 -3.26 -15.55 9.40
C LYS A 158 -2.12 -15.61 8.38
N LYS A 159 -2.42 -15.72 7.09
CA LYS A 159 -1.43 -15.66 6.01
C LYS A 159 -1.05 -14.23 5.65
N ILE A 160 -1.89 -13.24 6.01
CA ILE A 160 -1.66 -11.84 5.74
C ILE A 160 -0.44 -11.36 6.54
N GLN A 161 0.45 -10.68 5.83
CA GLN A 161 1.42 -9.77 6.42
C GLN A 161 1.07 -8.41 5.84
N ALA A 162 0.85 -7.42 6.70
CA ALA A 162 0.37 -6.12 6.28
C ALA A 162 1.46 -5.05 6.42
N THR A 163 1.49 -4.17 5.43
CA THR A 163 2.20 -2.90 5.44
C THR A 163 1.14 -1.85 5.22
N LEU A 164 1.05 -0.85 6.11
CA LEU A 164 0.26 0.34 5.86
C LEU A 164 1.13 1.32 5.08
N SER A 165 0.56 1.89 4.03
CA SER A 165 1.14 2.96 3.24
C SER A 165 0.09 4.05 3.10
N PHE A 166 0.49 5.32 3.07
CA PHE A 166 -0.38 6.44 2.71
C PHE A 166 0.48 7.60 2.23
N SER A 167 -0.09 8.46 1.40
CA SER A 167 0.50 9.74 1.03
C SER A 167 0.02 10.83 1.97
N GLU A 168 0.94 11.65 2.46
CA GLU A 168 0.63 12.82 3.28
C GLU A 168 1.21 14.11 2.70
N PHE A 169 0.47 15.19 2.89
CA PHE A 169 1.04 16.53 2.99
C PHE A 169 0.73 17.06 4.38
N ARG A 170 1.71 17.61 5.07
CA ARG A 170 1.52 18.16 6.43
C ARG A 170 2.11 19.54 6.53
N LYS A 171 1.43 20.42 7.26
CA LYS A 171 1.93 21.74 7.67
C LYS A 171 1.29 22.17 8.98
N ILE A 172 1.98 21.83 10.07
CA ILE A 172 1.61 22.19 11.46
C ILE A 172 2.83 22.78 12.17
N ASP A 173 2.70 23.17 13.44
CA ASP A 173 3.84 23.65 14.24
C ASP A 173 4.95 22.57 14.29
N PRO A 174 6.24 22.93 14.10
CA PRO A 174 7.34 21.98 14.19
C PRO A 174 7.60 21.43 15.59
N GLU A 175 7.14 22.08 16.64
CA GLU A 175 7.27 21.61 18.02
C GLU A 175 6.25 20.51 18.32
N ILE A 176 6.73 19.26 18.33
CA ILE A 176 5.89 18.06 18.49
C ILE A 176 5.14 18.01 19.81
N SER A 177 5.63 18.69 20.84
CA SER A 177 4.94 18.80 22.12
C SER A 177 3.72 19.72 22.09
N PHE A 178 3.60 20.58 21.07
CA PHE A 178 2.44 21.43 20.83
C PHE A 178 1.54 20.84 19.75
N HIS A 179 2.09 20.52 18.59
CA HIS A 179 1.33 19.98 17.46
C HIS A 179 1.91 18.64 17.04
N ARG A 180 1.07 17.62 16.98
CA ARG A 180 1.45 16.31 16.43
C ARG A 180 0.35 15.74 15.56
N VAL A 181 0.79 15.01 14.55
CA VAL A 181 -0.03 14.00 13.89
C VAL A 181 0.42 12.62 14.34
N SER A 182 -0.52 11.69 14.43
CA SER A 182 -0.25 10.30 14.74
C SER A 182 -1.06 9.40 13.82
N VAL A 183 -0.50 8.25 13.45
CA VAL A 183 -1.29 7.13 12.92
C VAL A 183 -1.38 6.07 13.99
N VAL A 184 -2.62 5.70 14.32
CA VAL A 184 -2.96 4.76 15.38
C VAL A 184 -3.71 3.58 14.75
N ILE A 185 -3.34 2.37 15.14
CA ILE A 185 -4.04 1.15 14.76
C ILE A 185 -4.89 0.69 15.93
N LEU A 186 -6.20 0.66 15.72
CA LEU A 186 -7.19 0.27 16.71
C LEU A 186 -7.72 -1.13 16.43
N ASP A 187 -8.04 -1.87 17.50
CA ASP A 187 -8.85 -3.07 17.37
C ASP A 187 -10.28 -2.67 16.97
N ALA A 188 -10.82 -3.26 15.90
CA ALA A 188 -12.11 -2.84 15.37
C ALA A 188 -13.31 -3.19 16.27
N GLU A 189 -13.15 -4.10 17.24
CA GLU A 189 -14.21 -4.47 18.18
C GLU A 189 -14.13 -3.70 19.50
N THR A 190 -12.92 -3.53 20.05
CA THR A 190 -12.73 -2.91 21.36
C THR A 190 -12.31 -1.44 21.31
N GLU A 191 -11.88 -0.94 20.15
CA GLU A 191 -11.22 0.36 19.96
C GLU A 191 -9.96 0.54 20.84
N GLU A 192 -9.39 -0.55 21.36
CA GLU A 192 -8.11 -0.50 22.05
C GLU A 192 -6.98 -0.22 21.07
N ILE A 193 -6.02 0.61 21.48
CA ILE A 193 -4.81 0.89 20.72
C ILE A 193 -3.96 -0.37 20.66
N LEU A 194 -3.73 -0.86 19.44
CA LEU A 194 -2.85 -2.00 19.16
C LEU A 194 -1.42 -1.53 18.92
N GLU A 195 -1.25 -0.44 18.17
CA GLU A 195 0.03 0.21 17.96
C GLU A 195 -0.10 1.62 17.39
N GLU A 196 0.96 2.42 17.57
CA GLU A 196 1.11 3.76 16.98
C GLU A 196 2.38 3.78 16.11
N PRO A 197 2.26 3.42 14.82
CA PRO A 197 3.42 3.26 13.95
C PRO A 197 4.02 4.58 13.45
N TYR A 198 3.29 5.70 13.54
CA TYR A 198 3.73 7.00 13.03
C TYR A 198 3.37 8.13 13.99
N GLU A 199 4.32 9.02 14.22
CA GLU A 199 4.12 10.30 14.92
C GLU A 199 5.06 11.34 14.30
N ALA A 200 4.56 12.53 14.03
CA ALA A 200 5.37 13.61 13.49
C ALA A 200 4.77 15.00 13.73
N SER A 201 5.60 16.03 13.53
CA SER A 201 5.25 17.45 13.57
C SER A 201 5.82 18.20 12.37
N GLY A 202 5.57 19.51 12.29
CA GLY A 202 6.16 20.39 11.28
C GLY A 202 5.57 20.20 9.88
N ALA A 203 6.37 20.50 8.87
CA ALA A 203 5.93 20.54 7.48
C ALA A 203 6.67 19.55 6.58
N THR A 204 5.96 18.93 5.63
CA THR A 204 6.54 18.25 4.47
C THR A 204 6.85 19.27 3.38
N ASN A 205 7.74 18.93 2.42
CA ASN A 205 8.06 19.85 1.32
C ASN A 205 7.04 19.79 0.18
N ASP A 206 6.46 18.61 -0.03
CA ASP A 206 5.41 18.26 -0.98
C ASP A 206 4.69 17.02 -0.40
N TRP A 207 3.92 16.31 -1.21
CA TRP A 207 3.43 14.98 -0.86
C TRP A 207 4.58 14.01 -0.58
N GLU A 208 4.50 13.32 0.55
CA GLU A 208 5.44 12.28 0.98
C GLU A 208 4.67 11.00 1.31
N THR A 209 5.11 9.86 0.77
CA THR A 209 4.50 8.57 1.09
C THR A 209 5.16 7.97 2.32
N GLN A 210 4.36 7.74 3.37
CA GLN A 210 4.77 6.99 4.54
C GLN A 210 4.47 5.51 4.35
N SER A 211 5.35 4.64 4.85
CA SER A 211 5.15 3.20 4.76
C SER A 211 5.78 2.47 5.94
N PHE A 212 5.00 1.63 6.61
CA PHE A 212 5.46 0.87 7.76
C PHE A 212 4.76 -0.48 7.85
N ARG A 213 5.53 -1.47 8.29
CA ARG A 213 5.04 -2.82 8.51
C ARG A 213 4.26 -2.88 9.83
N LEU A 214 3.05 -3.41 9.79
CA LEU A 214 2.25 -3.62 10.99
C LEU A 214 2.85 -4.71 11.87
N LYS A 215 2.77 -4.51 13.19
CA LYS A 215 3.25 -5.48 14.19
C LYS A 215 2.33 -6.69 14.28
N PRO A 216 2.83 -7.83 14.80
CA PRO A 216 2.02 -9.03 14.97
C PRO A 216 0.72 -8.82 15.74
N ASP A 217 0.67 -7.87 16.67
CA ASP A 217 -0.53 -7.58 17.48
C ASP A 217 -1.69 -7.05 16.63
N SER A 218 -1.41 -6.34 15.53
CA SER A 218 -2.39 -5.82 14.56
C SER A 218 -2.84 -6.85 13.52
N LEU A 219 -2.18 -8.01 13.44
CA LEU A 219 -2.50 -9.05 12.47
C LEU A 219 -3.49 -10.08 13.04
N ALA A 220 -4.06 -10.89 12.15
CA ALA A 220 -5.02 -11.95 12.49
C ALA A 220 -6.27 -11.45 13.22
N ARG A 221 -6.70 -10.22 12.93
CA ARG A 221 -7.89 -9.56 13.45
C ARG A 221 -8.41 -8.50 12.49
N LYS A 222 -9.52 -7.85 12.85
CA LYS A 222 -10.04 -6.66 12.18
C LYS A 222 -9.51 -5.41 12.85
N ILE A 223 -9.08 -4.43 12.06
CA ILE A 223 -8.49 -3.18 12.57
C ILE A 223 -9.22 -1.96 11.99
N ILE A 224 -8.98 -0.82 12.62
CA ILE A 224 -9.25 0.52 12.08
C ILE A 224 -7.93 1.28 12.06
N VAL A 225 -7.66 2.00 10.97
CA VAL A 225 -6.55 2.95 10.88
C VAL A 225 -7.10 4.32 11.25
N GLU A 226 -6.51 4.97 12.24
CA GLU A 226 -6.87 6.31 12.70
C GLU A 226 -5.73 7.29 12.43
N PHE A 227 -6.05 8.36 11.71
CA PHE A 227 -5.20 9.52 11.48
C PHE A 227 -5.63 10.60 12.48
N TRP A 228 -4.79 10.91 13.44
CA TRP A 228 -5.11 11.80 14.56
C TRP A 228 -4.27 13.08 14.51
N LEU A 229 -4.90 14.24 14.68
CA LEU A 229 -4.27 15.55 14.81
C LEU A 229 -4.56 16.12 16.21
N SER A 230 -3.51 16.53 16.92
CA SER A 230 -3.57 17.16 18.23
C SER A 230 -2.72 18.43 18.26
N THR A 231 -3.32 19.58 18.62
CA THR A 231 -2.67 20.90 18.56
C THR A 231 -2.90 21.74 19.82
N ASP A 232 -2.15 22.83 19.95
CA ASP A 232 -2.47 23.95 20.85
C ASP A 232 -3.22 25.07 20.09
N ASP A 233 -3.25 26.29 20.64
CA ASP A 233 -3.92 27.47 20.04
C ASP A 233 -3.03 28.39 19.21
N PHE A 234 -1.76 28.05 19.01
CA PHE A 234 -0.80 28.88 18.26
C PHE A 234 -0.43 28.27 16.91
N ASN A 235 0.05 29.11 16.00
CA ASN A 235 0.58 28.68 14.69
C ASN A 235 -0.34 27.76 13.88
N LEU A 236 -1.64 28.13 13.86
CA LEU A 236 -2.65 27.49 13.02
C LEU A 236 -2.25 27.62 11.55
N GLN A 237 -2.24 26.49 10.85
CA GLN A 237 -1.72 26.35 9.50
C GLN A 237 -2.61 25.42 8.67
N GLU A 238 -2.18 25.09 7.46
CA GLU A 238 -2.96 24.34 6.48
C GLU A 238 -3.32 22.92 6.95
N GLY A 239 -2.63 22.36 7.94
CA GLY A 239 -3.02 21.11 8.61
C GLY A 239 -2.45 19.86 7.96
N TRP A 240 -3.24 18.79 7.92
CA TRP A 240 -2.82 17.47 7.45
C TRP A 240 -3.77 16.96 6.38
N PHE A 241 -3.18 16.46 5.29
CA PHE A 241 -3.85 15.97 4.10
C PHE A 241 -3.43 14.52 3.86
N ILE A 242 -4.40 13.64 3.64
CA ILE A 242 -4.22 12.20 3.46
C ILE A 242 -4.78 11.79 2.11
N ASP A 243 -4.03 10.94 1.41
CA ASP A 243 -4.41 10.38 0.12
C ASP A 243 -3.76 8.99 -0.09
N ASP A 244 -4.27 8.19 -1.02
CA ASP A 244 -3.78 6.86 -1.40
C ASP A 244 -3.44 5.94 -0.19
N VAL A 245 -4.44 5.60 0.62
CA VAL A 245 -4.30 4.76 1.84
C VAL A 245 -4.43 3.26 1.52
#